data_AF-A0A450VRQ2-F1
#
_entry.id   AF-A0A450VRQ2-F1
#
_cell.length_a   1.000
_cell.length_b   1.000
_cell.length_c   1.000
_cell.angle_alpha   90.00
_cell.angle_beta   90.00
_cell.angle_gamma   90.00
#
_symmetry.space_group_name_H-M   'P 1'
#
loop_
_entity.id
_entity.type
_entity.pdbx_description
1 polymer ?
#
loop_
_entity_poly.entity_id
_entity_poly.type
_entity_poly.pdbx_seq_one_letter_code
_entity_poly.pdbx_strand_id
1 'polypeptide(L)'
;ETAKTANFRSVPATYHEQTDVGHGRVEVRRYWLVNDISTLPKTQNWSGLQSVAMIESERHQGSHTTHESRYYITTLTGEAKIVAEAIRAHWGIENKLHWVLDVTFREDDSRIRRGNAPTNFNTLRQLSLNLIKHARSNMSVKQSKLRAAWNDSFRFKVLSQQ
;
A
#
# COMPACT_ATOMS: atom_id res chain seq x y z
N GLU A 1 2.01 14.83 17.63
CA GLU A 1 1.63 16.25 17.85
C GLU A 1 2.63 17.02 18.71
N THR A 2 2.78 16.79 20.02
CA THR A 2 3.72 17.58 20.86
C THR A 2 5.15 17.65 20.33
N ALA A 3 5.72 16.51 19.94
CA ALA A 3 7.05 16.46 19.33
C ALA A 3 7.10 17.22 17.99
N LYS A 4 6.06 17.14 17.16
CA LYS A 4 5.96 17.86 15.89
C LYS A 4 5.94 19.38 16.10
N THR A 5 5.13 19.88 17.03
CA THR A 5 5.07 21.32 17.36
C THR A 5 6.41 21.84 17.88
N ALA A 6 7.15 21.03 18.63
CA ALA A 6 8.50 21.34 19.10
C ALA A 6 9.60 21.06 18.06
N ASN A 7 9.24 20.73 16.81
CA ASN A 7 10.15 20.32 15.74
C ASN A 7 11.14 19.22 16.16
N PHE A 8 10.65 18.23 16.91
CA PHE A 8 11.37 17.08 17.44
C PHE A 8 12.61 17.42 18.29
N ARG A 9 12.76 18.66 18.78
CA ARG A 9 13.93 19.10 19.55
C ARG A 9 14.21 18.28 20.82
N SER A 10 13.16 17.75 21.45
CA SER A 10 13.23 16.97 22.69
C SER A 10 13.03 15.47 22.48
N VAL A 11 12.84 15.03 21.24
CA VAL A 11 12.56 13.63 20.89
C VAL A 11 13.45 13.25 19.71
N PRO A 12 14.54 12.50 19.94
CA PRO A 12 15.42 12.07 18.86
C PRO A 12 14.63 11.31 17.79
N ALA A 13 14.56 11.92 16.60
CA ALA A 13 13.86 11.37 15.45
C ALA A 13 14.81 11.33 14.26
N THR A 14 14.75 10.26 13.48
CA THR A 14 15.36 10.25 12.15
C THR A 14 14.37 10.83 11.14
N TYR A 15 14.89 11.41 10.05
CA TYR A 15 14.11 12.12 9.05
C TYR A 15 14.39 11.59 7.65
N HIS A 16 13.35 11.51 6.83
CA HIS A 16 13.48 11.26 5.40
C HIS A 16 12.43 12.06 4.63
N GLU A 17 12.77 12.52 3.43
CA GLU A 17 11.85 13.24 2.54
C GLU A 17 11.93 12.66 1.13
N GLN A 18 10.77 12.56 0.49
CA GLN A 18 10.66 12.18 -0.92
C GLN A 18 9.66 13.08 -1.63
N THR A 19 9.96 13.41 -2.88
CA THR A 19 9.08 14.16 -3.76
C THR A 19 8.76 13.33 -4.99
N ASP A 20 7.49 13.03 -5.19
CA ASP A 20 6.99 12.35 -6.38
C ASP A 20 6.26 13.35 -7.28
N VAL A 21 6.58 13.33 -8.58
CA VAL A 21 5.90 14.15 -9.60
C VAL A 21 5.27 13.22 -10.64
N GLY A 22 3.98 13.39 -10.91
CA GLY A 22 3.30 12.60 -11.93
C GLY A 22 1.82 12.93 -12.08
N HIS A 23 1.28 12.72 -13.28
CA HIS A 23 -0.14 12.93 -13.59
C HIS A 23 -0.69 14.32 -13.19
N GLY A 24 0.13 15.37 -13.37
CA GLY A 24 -0.25 16.75 -13.02
C GLY A 24 -0.24 17.06 -11.52
N ARG A 25 0.41 16.21 -10.72
CA ARG A 25 0.47 16.32 -9.27
C ARG A 25 1.91 16.28 -8.77
N VAL A 26 2.20 17.10 -7.77
CA VAL A 26 3.43 17.04 -6.99
C VAL A 26 3.07 16.62 -5.57
N GLU A 27 3.71 15.58 -5.05
CA GLU A 27 3.47 15.07 -3.71
C GLU A 27 4.78 14.96 -2.94
N VAL A 28 4.92 15.77 -1.90
CA VAL A 28 6.04 15.75 -0.96
C VAL A 28 5.63 14.92 0.24
N ARG A 29 6.43 13.92 0.61
CA ARG A 29 6.22 13.08 1.80
C ARG A 29 7.41 13.17 2.72
N ARG A 30 7.13 13.51 3.96
CA ARG A 30 8.11 13.68 5.03
C ARG A 30 7.86 12.60 6.07
N TYR A 31 8.91 11.92 6.47
CA TYR A 31 8.87 10.76 7.35
C TYR A 31 9.72 11.05 8.58
N TRP A 32 9.16 10.77 9.75
CA TRP A 32 9.86 10.80 11.02
C TRP A 32 9.74 9.45 11.69
N LEU A 33 10.86 8.96 12.24
CA LEU A 33 10.88 7.73 13.03
C LEU A 33 11.51 8.02 14.38
N VAL A 34 10.74 7.77 15.44
CA VAL A 34 11.17 7.87 16.82
C VAL A 34 11.42 6.46 17.33
N ASN A 35 12.69 6.10 17.49
CA ASN A 35 13.10 4.82 18.05
C ASN A 35 12.99 4.79 19.59
N ASP A 36 12.97 5.96 20.22
CA ASP A 36 12.82 6.06 21.67
C ASP A 36 11.35 6.06 22.09
N ILE A 37 10.83 4.87 22.37
CA ILE A 37 9.45 4.68 22.82
C ILE A 37 9.22 5.14 24.26
N SER A 38 10.27 5.40 25.05
CA SER A 38 10.11 5.90 26.43
C SER A 38 9.43 7.27 26.48
N THR A 39 9.42 7.97 25.35
CA THR A 39 8.70 9.22 25.14
C THR A 39 7.17 9.08 25.13
N LEU A 40 6.63 7.85 25.05
CA LEU A 40 5.20 7.58 25.04
C LEU A 40 4.65 7.31 26.44
N PRO A 41 3.41 7.73 26.74
CA PRO A 41 2.74 7.32 27.97
C PRO A 41 2.33 5.84 27.89
N LYS A 42 2.44 5.13 29.02
CA LYS A 42 1.96 3.76 29.18
C LYS A 42 2.55 2.77 28.16
N THR A 43 3.86 2.84 27.91
CA THR A 43 4.59 1.93 27.00
C THR A 43 4.34 0.45 27.32
N GLN A 44 4.11 0.11 28.58
CA GLN A 44 3.78 -1.24 29.02
C GLN A 44 2.52 -1.84 28.36
N ASN A 45 1.61 -1.00 27.84
CA ASN A 45 0.42 -1.46 27.13
C ASN A 45 0.71 -1.95 25.70
N TRP A 46 1.91 -1.67 25.18
CA TRP A 46 2.27 -1.89 23.78
C TRP A 46 3.39 -2.92 23.66
N SER A 47 3.04 -4.18 23.98
CA SER A 47 4.00 -5.30 23.94
C SER A 47 4.65 -5.43 22.56
N GLY A 48 5.99 -5.38 22.52
CA GLY A 48 6.77 -5.53 21.29
C GLY A 48 6.92 -4.26 20.45
N LEU A 49 6.32 -3.13 20.85
CA LEU A 49 6.55 -1.85 20.18
C LEU A 49 8.02 -1.46 20.27
N GLN A 50 8.62 -1.06 19.15
CA GLN A 50 10.02 -0.58 19.14
C GLN A 50 10.16 0.86 18.65
N SER A 51 9.19 1.37 17.91
CA SER A 51 9.24 2.75 17.43
C SER A 51 7.86 3.27 17.01
N VAL A 52 7.77 4.58 16.86
CA VAL A 52 6.59 5.26 16.29
C VAL A 52 7.04 6.07 15.09
N ALA A 53 6.29 5.97 14.00
CA ALA A 53 6.53 6.75 12.80
C ALA A 53 5.40 7.75 12.55
N MET A 54 5.78 8.90 12.02
CA MET A 54 4.85 9.90 11.49
C MET A 54 5.17 10.14 10.03
N ILE A 55 4.12 10.27 9.22
CA ILE A 55 4.22 10.69 7.83
C ILE A 55 3.37 11.90 7.63
N GLU A 56 3.93 12.89 6.97
CA GLU A 56 3.19 14.03 6.48
C GLU A 56 3.26 14.02 4.96
N SER A 57 2.09 14.10 4.34
CA SER A 57 1.93 14.18 2.90
C SER A 57 1.38 15.55 2.54
N GLU A 58 2.09 16.24 1.66
CA GLU A 58 1.70 17.52 1.07
C GLU A 58 1.54 17.32 -0.42
N ARG A 59 0.36 17.60 -0.94
CA ARG A 59 -0.02 17.26 -2.31
C ARG A 59 -0.56 18.49 -3.01
N HIS A 60 0.15 18.92 -4.04
CA HIS A 60 -0.20 20.04 -4.91
C HIS A 60 -0.80 19.54 -6.22
N GLN A 61 -1.98 20.05 -6.56
CA GLN A 61 -2.67 19.77 -7.82
C GLN A 61 -3.33 21.05 -8.33
N GLY A 62 -2.71 21.66 -9.35
CA GLY A 62 -3.13 22.99 -9.82
C GLY A 62 -3.03 24.02 -8.69
N SER A 63 -4.13 24.71 -8.41
CA SER A 63 -4.22 25.70 -7.31
C SER A 63 -4.50 25.09 -5.93
N HIS A 64 -4.72 23.78 -5.83
CA HIS A 64 -5.12 23.13 -4.59
C HIS A 64 -3.94 22.43 -3.92
N THR A 65 -3.75 22.71 -2.63
CA THR A 65 -2.79 22.00 -1.78
C THR A 65 -3.55 21.27 -0.68
N THR A 66 -3.20 20.01 -0.44
CA THR A 66 -3.80 19.16 0.59
C THR A 66 -2.71 18.62 1.50
N HIS A 67 -2.97 18.60 2.82
CA HIS A 67 -2.05 18.11 3.83
C HIS A 67 -2.70 16.97 4.62
N GLU A 68 -1.94 15.90 4.87
CA GLU A 68 -2.40 14.76 5.64
C GLU A 68 -1.29 14.22 6.51
N SER A 69 -1.57 14.00 7.79
CA SER A 69 -0.65 13.36 8.74
C SER A 69 -1.15 11.97 9.11
N ARG A 70 -0.26 10.98 9.11
CA ARG A 70 -0.54 9.59 9.47
C ARG A 70 0.48 9.11 10.50
N TYR A 71 0.02 8.33 11.46
CA TYR A 71 0.83 7.81 12.56
C TYR A 71 0.84 6.29 12.52
N TYR A 72 2.00 5.69 12.77
CA TYR A 72 2.21 4.25 12.73
C TYR A 72 2.94 3.79 13.98
N ILE A 73 2.49 2.66 14.52
CA ILE A 73 3.21 1.88 15.51
C ILE A 73 3.96 0.76 14.78
N THR A 74 5.23 0.55 15.10
CA THR A 74 6.02 -0.45 14.39
C THR A 74 7.13 -1.06 15.24
N THR A 75 7.55 -2.25 14.86
CA THR A 75 8.74 -2.93 15.37
C THR A 75 9.98 -2.59 14.56
N LEU A 76 9.84 -1.84 13.45
CA LEU A 76 10.98 -1.40 12.64
C LEU A 76 11.77 -0.33 13.38
N THR A 77 13.10 -0.45 13.41
CA THR A 77 13.99 0.55 14.01
C THR A 77 15.04 1.03 13.02
N GLY A 78 15.76 2.09 13.37
CA GLY A 78 16.82 2.67 12.54
C GLY A 78 16.41 3.99 11.90
N GLU A 79 16.57 4.09 10.58
CA GLU A 79 16.31 5.32 9.82
C GLU A 79 14.88 5.39 9.27
N ALA A 80 14.31 6.59 9.23
CA ALA A 80 12.98 6.88 8.68
C ALA A 80 12.80 6.39 7.23
N LYS A 81 13.90 6.25 6.48
CA LYS A 81 13.91 5.68 5.13
C LYS A 81 13.38 4.23 5.10
N ILE A 82 13.71 3.40 6.09
CA ILE A 82 13.25 1.99 6.15
C ILE A 82 11.71 1.96 6.26
N VAL A 83 11.15 2.81 7.11
CA VAL A 83 9.69 2.91 7.26
C VAL A 83 9.05 3.54 6.04
N ALA A 84 9.69 4.52 5.40
CA ALA A 84 9.23 5.07 4.14
C ALA A 84 9.08 3.97 3.07
N GLU A 85 10.11 3.15 2.87
CA GLU A 85 10.09 2.03 1.92
C GLU A 85 9.00 1.01 2.25
N ALA A 86 8.87 0.62 3.52
CA ALA A 86 7.83 -0.32 3.95
C ALA A 86 6.41 0.20 3.67
N ILE A 87 6.16 1.48 3.95
CA ILE A 87 4.86 2.10 3.75
C ILE A 87 4.56 2.28 2.27
N ARG A 88 5.55 2.66 1.46
CA ARG A 88 5.41 2.72 0.00
C ARG A 88 5.14 1.32 -0.59
N ALA A 89 5.79 0.28 -0.07
CA ALA A 89 5.53 -1.10 -0.47
C ALA A 89 4.11 -1.54 -0.10
N HIS A 90 3.62 -1.20 1.10
CA HIS A 90 2.26 -1.46 1.53
C HIS A 90 1.22 -0.80 0.62
N TRP A 91 1.41 0.49 0.26
CA TRP A 91 0.58 1.16 -0.75
C TRP A 91 0.61 0.48 -2.14
N GLY A 92 1.71 -0.20 -2.46
CA GLY A 92 1.82 -1.02 -3.65
C GLY A 92 0.83 -2.19 -3.65
N ILE A 93 0.48 -2.75 -2.50
CA ILE A 93 -0.53 -3.81 -2.37
C ILE A 93 -1.90 -3.27 -2.73
N GLU A 94 -2.30 -2.15 -2.12
CA GLU A 94 -3.60 -1.52 -2.40
C GLU A 94 -3.78 -1.19 -3.88
N ASN A 95 -2.77 -0.56 -4.49
CA ASN A 95 -2.85 -0.16 -5.89
C ASN A 95 -2.75 -1.33 -6.88
N LYS A 96 -1.89 -2.33 -6.62
CA LYS A 96 -1.61 -3.40 -7.59
C LYS A 96 -2.44 -4.65 -7.39
N LEU A 97 -3.00 -4.86 -6.20
CA LEU A 97 -3.84 -6.00 -5.85
C LEU A 97 -5.29 -5.55 -5.68
N HIS A 98 -5.61 -4.83 -4.60
CA HIS A 98 -6.99 -4.51 -4.22
C HIS A 98 -7.74 -3.77 -5.32
N TRP A 99 -7.20 -2.66 -5.82
CA TRP A 99 -7.83 -1.92 -6.92
C TRP A 99 -8.11 -2.78 -8.17
N VAL A 100 -7.20 -3.72 -8.49
CA VAL A 100 -7.39 -4.62 -9.63
C VAL A 100 -8.51 -5.61 -9.36
N LEU A 101 -8.61 -6.14 -8.13
CA LEU A 101 -9.71 -7.02 -7.73
C LEU A 101 -11.04 -6.27 -7.78
N ASP A 102 -11.10 -5.08 -7.20
CA ASP A 102 -12.29 -4.24 -7.12
C ASP A 102 -12.80 -3.87 -8.51
N VAL A 103 -11.94 -3.26 -9.34
CA VAL A 103 -12.36 -2.69 -10.63
C VAL A 103 -12.32 -3.72 -11.75
N THR A 104 -11.24 -4.52 -11.85
CA THR A 104 -11.09 -5.46 -12.97
C THR A 104 -11.82 -6.77 -12.72
N PHE A 105 -11.84 -7.27 -11.48
CA PHE A 105 -12.59 -8.48 -11.12
C PHE A 105 -13.98 -8.18 -10.56
N ARG A 106 -14.37 -6.90 -10.45
CA ARG A 106 -15.70 -6.46 -10.01
C ARG A 106 -16.05 -7.05 -8.65
N GLU A 107 -15.07 -7.02 -7.74
CA GLU A 107 -15.25 -7.54 -6.39
C GLU A 107 -16.31 -6.76 -5.63
N ASP A 108 -16.27 -5.42 -5.67
CA ASP A 108 -17.26 -4.55 -5.05
C ASP A 108 -18.69 -4.76 -5.58
N ASP A 109 -18.84 -5.02 -6.88
CA ASP A 109 -20.14 -5.28 -7.50
C ASP A 109 -20.71 -6.67 -7.15
N SER A 110 -19.92 -7.53 -6.51
CA SER A 110 -20.29 -8.92 -6.26
C SER A 110 -21.36 -9.03 -5.17
N ARG A 111 -22.49 -9.67 -5.53
CA ARG A 111 -23.61 -9.92 -4.59
C ARG A 111 -23.49 -11.24 -3.82
N ILE A 112 -22.34 -11.92 -3.91
CA ILE A 112 -22.11 -13.19 -3.22
C ILE A 112 -22.00 -12.93 -1.72
N ARG A 113 -22.92 -13.48 -0.92
CA ARG A 113 -22.98 -13.26 0.55
C ARG A 113 -23.22 -14.53 1.38
N ARG A 114 -23.34 -15.70 0.75
CA ARG A 114 -23.74 -16.94 1.42
C ARG A 114 -22.54 -17.81 1.82
N GLY A 115 -22.48 -18.19 3.10
CA GLY A 115 -21.47 -19.13 3.62
C GLY A 115 -20.04 -18.72 3.26
N ASN A 116 -19.23 -19.69 2.85
CA ASN A 116 -17.82 -19.45 2.49
C ASN A 116 -17.62 -18.93 1.05
N ALA A 117 -18.71 -18.68 0.30
CA ALA A 117 -18.60 -18.26 -1.09
C ALA A 117 -17.82 -16.93 -1.30
N PRO A 118 -17.94 -15.89 -0.44
CA PRO A 118 -17.14 -14.68 -0.59
C PRO A 118 -15.64 -14.94 -0.51
N THR A 119 -15.20 -15.70 0.50
CA THR A 119 -13.79 -16.07 0.71
C THR A 119 -13.26 -16.92 -0.43
N ASN A 120 -13.99 -17.97 -0.80
CA ASN A 120 -13.59 -18.86 -1.89
C ASN A 120 -13.42 -18.10 -3.21
N PHE A 121 -14.35 -17.18 -3.51
CA PHE A 121 -14.29 -16.42 -4.75
C PHE A 121 -13.15 -15.38 -4.72
N ASN A 122 -12.87 -14.74 -3.59
CA ASN A 122 -11.71 -13.87 -3.43
C ASN A 122 -10.40 -14.66 -3.68
N THR A 123 -10.25 -15.86 -3.12
CA THR A 123 -9.09 -16.73 -3.38
C THR A 123 -8.94 -17.04 -4.87
N LEU A 124 -10.03 -17.38 -5.57
CA LEU A 124 -10.01 -17.64 -7.01
C LEU A 124 -9.66 -16.40 -7.85
N ARG A 125 -10.14 -15.22 -7.47
CA ARG A 125 -9.77 -13.95 -8.13
C ARG A 125 -8.27 -13.68 -7.98
N GLN A 126 -7.74 -13.80 -6.76
CA GLN A 126 -6.31 -13.60 -6.49
C GLN A 126 -5.43 -14.60 -7.25
N LEU A 127 -5.82 -15.88 -7.27
CA LEU A 127 -5.13 -16.91 -8.06
C LEU A 127 -5.13 -16.54 -9.54
N SER A 128 -6.29 -16.19 -10.10
CA SER A 128 -6.43 -15.79 -11.50
C SER A 128 -5.57 -14.58 -11.85
N LEU A 129 -5.54 -13.56 -10.98
CA LEU A 129 -4.72 -12.37 -11.15
C LEU A 129 -3.23 -12.72 -11.16
N ASN A 130 -2.79 -13.58 -10.25
CA ASN A 130 -1.39 -14.01 -10.17
C ASN A 130 -0.97 -14.78 -11.43
N LEU A 131 -1.81 -15.70 -11.92
CA LEU A 131 -1.54 -16.45 -13.17
C LEU A 131 -1.46 -15.51 -14.38
N ILE A 132 -2.38 -14.54 -14.49
CA ILE A 132 -2.38 -13.54 -15.56
C ILE A 132 -1.11 -12.69 -15.51
N LYS A 133 -0.69 -12.22 -14.33
CA LYS A 133 0.54 -11.44 -14.16
C LYS A 133 1.79 -12.26 -14.51
N HIS A 134 1.78 -13.56 -14.19
CA HIS A 134 2.91 -14.44 -14.46
C HIS A 134 3.08 -14.76 -15.96
N ALA A 135 1.99 -14.82 -16.73
CA ALA A 135 2.04 -15.08 -18.17
C ALA A 135 2.73 -13.97 -19.01
N ARG A 136 3.14 -12.85 -18.37
CA ARG A 136 3.95 -11.74 -18.93
C ARG A 136 3.52 -11.31 -20.33
N SER A 137 2.22 -11.07 -20.52
CA SER A 137 1.70 -10.49 -21.76
C SER A 137 1.91 -8.98 -21.80
N ASN A 138 2.11 -8.41 -22.98
CA ASN A 138 2.12 -6.94 -23.20
C ASN A 138 0.72 -6.30 -23.11
N MET A 139 -0.28 -7.04 -22.63
CA MET A 139 -1.67 -6.60 -22.52
C MET A 139 -1.99 -6.19 -21.08
N SER A 140 -2.95 -5.29 -20.90
CA SER A 140 -3.51 -4.97 -19.59
C SER A 140 -4.14 -6.20 -18.93
N VAL A 141 -4.23 -6.22 -17.59
CA VAL A 141 -4.89 -7.30 -16.84
C VAL A 141 -6.32 -7.55 -17.36
N LYS A 142 -7.07 -6.49 -17.67
CA LYS A 142 -8.42 -6.58 -18.23
C LYS A 142 -8.44 -7.30 -19.58
N GLN A 143 -7.54 -6.93 -20.49
CA GLN A 143 -7.42 -7.58 -21.81
C GLN A 143 -6.97 -9.03 -21.69
N SER A 144 -5.98 -9.32 -20.86
CA SER A 144 -5.50 -10.69 -20.64
C SER A 144 -6.58 -11.58 -20.02
N LYS A 145 -7.36 -11.05 -19.07
CA LYS A 145 -8.52 -11.75 -18.51
C LYS A 145 -9.55 -12.12 -19.59
N LEU A 146 -9.93 -11.16 -20.45
CA LEU A 146 -10.88 -11.39 -21.53
C LEU A 146 -10.32 -12.35 -22.60
N ARG A 147 -9.03 -12.21 -22.94
CA ARG A 147 -8.39 -13.10 -23.90
C ARG A 147 -8.31 -14.53 -23.37
N ALA A 148 -8.02 -14.72 -22.08
CA ALA A 148 -8.07 -16.05 -21.46
C ALA A 148 -9.50 -16.63 -21.47
N ALA A 149 -10.52 -15.78 -21.35
CA ALA A 149 -11.91 -16.25 -21.45
C ALA A 149 -12.29 -16.68 -22.88
N TRP A 150 -11.74 -16.05 -23.92
CA TRP A 150 -12.18 -16.24 -25.32
C TRP A 150 -11.22 -17.01 -26.22
N ASN A 151 -9.99 -17.26 -25.79
CA ASN A 151 -8.98 -17.94 -26.60
C ASN A 151 -8.34 -19.09 -25.83
N ASP A 152 -8.60 -20.31 -26.29
CA ASP A 152 -8.20 -21.54 -25.60
C ASP A 152 -6.68 -21.70 -25.51
N SER A 153 -5.94 -21.36 -26.57
CA SER A 153 -4.48 -21.40 -26.57
C SER A 153 -3.87 -20.44 -25.56
N PHE A 154 -4.42 -19.22 -25.47
CA PHE A 154 -3.98 -18.22 -24.49
C PHE A 154 -4.39 -18.62 -23.07
N ARG A 155 -5.60 -19.16 -22.89
CA ARG A 155 -6.04 -19.71 -21.60
C ARG A 155 -5.12 -20.83 -21.13
N PHE A 156 -4.79 -21.76 -22.03
CA PHE A 156 -3.86 -22.85 -21.75
C PHE A 156 -2.50 -22.29 -21.32
N LYS A 157 -1.93 -21.33 -22.07
CA LYS A 157 -0.69 -20.63 -21.69
C LYS A 157 -0.74 -20.06 -20.27
N VAL A 158 -1.82 -19.34 -19.94
CA VAL A 158 -1.99 -18.75 -18.60
C VAL A 158 -2.13 -19.82 -17.52
N LEU A 159 -2.78 -20.95 -17.78
CA LEU A 159 -2.96 -22.01 -16.78
C LEU A 159 -1.71 -22.91 -16.64
N SER A 160 -1.00 -23.17 -17.73
CA SER A 160 0.21 -24.02 -17.74
C SER A 160 1.46 -23.27 -17.31
N GLN A 161 1.43 -21.94 -17.25
CA GLN A 161 2.57 -21.08 -16.92
C GLN A 161 3.76 -21.23 -17.89
N GLN A 162 3.47 -21.60 -19.15
CA GLN A 162 4.45 -21.74 -20.23
C GLN A 162 4.52 -20.49 -21.12
#